data_AF-A0A674INI3-F1
#
_entry.id   AF-A0A674INI3-F1
#
_cell.length_a   1.000
_cell.length_b   1.000
_cell.length_c   1.000
_cell.angle_alpha   90.00
_cell.angle_beta   90.00
_cell.angle_gamma   90.00
#
_symmetry.space_group_name_H-M   'P 1'
#
loop_
_entity.id
_entity.type
_entity.pdbx_description
1 polymer ?
#
loop_
_entity_poly.entity_id
_entity_poly.type
_entity_poly.pdbx_seq_one_letter_code
_entity_poly.pdbx_strand_id
1 'polypeptide(L)'
;MLSLPNWRCPAWTQNASQVNATSPEFIEVWQSRMRELQGAIMVASCFQIFVGFSGLIGFLMRFIGPLTIAPTITLVALPLFNSAGDEAGSHWGISAMTIFFIVLFSQYLKNVPVPLPSYQGFRKCHFSKVYLFQIFPVLLGLAITWLICFALTVSNAFPSDSAVYGYVARTDIKGDVLSQAPWFRIPYPGQWGVPTISLAGIFGIIAGVISSMVESVGDYYACARLSGAPPPPKHAINRGIGVEGIGCLLAGAWGTGNGTTSYSENVGALGITRLFFRSGKSTPSVTLDHHSYNYTAF
;
A
#
# COMPACT_ATOMS: atom_id res chain seq x y z
N MET A 1 -16.74 5.83 8.87
CA MET A 1 -16.23 5.84 10.26
C MET A 1 -15.79 7.25 10.66
N LEU A 2 -14.73 7.81 10.05
CA LEU A 2 -14.20 9.13 10.40
C LEU A 2 -15.03 10.32 9.86
N SER A 3 -16.04 10.05 9.03
CA SER A 3 -17.00 11.05 8.53
C SER A 3 -18.16 11.35 9.48
N LEU A 4 -18.26 10.65 10.62
CA LEU A 4 -19.32 10.91 11.61
C LEU A 4 -19.12 12.28 12.27
N PRO A 5 -20.22 12.97 12.66
CA PRO A 5 -20.15 14.30 13.27
C PRO A 5 -19.20 14.38 14.48
N ASN A 6 -19.17 13.31 15.29
CA ASN A 6 -18.35 13.21 16.49
C ASN A 6 -16.84 13.19 16.19
N TRP A 7 -16.44 12.83 14.97
CA TRP A 7 -15.03 12.75 14.55
C TRP A 7 -14.59 13.93 13.68
N ARG A 8 -15.49 14.86 13.38
CA ARG A 8 -15.20 16.05 12.58
C ARG A 8 -14.11 16.88 13.26
N CYS A 9 -13.08 17.22 12.50
CA CYS A 9 -12.01 18.07 12.98
C CYS A 9 -12.57 19.44 13.41
N PRO A 10 -12.24 19.96 14.61
CA PRO A 10 -12.63 21.30 15.02
C PRO A 10 -12.16 22.35 14.01
N ALA A 11 -12.95 23.40 13.78
CA ALA A 11 -12.64 24.42 12.76
C ALA A 11 -11.24 25.04 12.93
N TRP A 12 -10.77 25.20 14.17
CA TRP A 12 -9.43 25.73 14.47
C TRP A 12 -8.29 24.83 13.97
N THR A 13 -8.52 23.52 13.83
CA THR A 13 -7.50 22.59 13.30
C THR A 13 -7.27 22.70 11.80
N GLN A 14 -8.18 23.37 11.08
CA GLN A 14 -8.10 23.54 9.63
C GLN A 14 -7.25 24.73 9.20
N ASN A 15 -6.92 25.63 10.13
CA ASN A 15 -6.15 26.83 9.84
C ASN A 15 -4.72 26.68 10.40
N ALA A 16 -3.74 26.49 9.51
CA ALA A 16 -2.34 26.26 9.90
C ALA A 16 -1.74 27.36 10.81
N SER A 17 -2.25 28.58 10.71
CA SER A 17 -1.83 29.71 11.57
C SER A 17 -2.36 29.65 13.01
N GLN A 18 -3.41 28.86 13.27
CA GLN A 18 -4.06 28.73 14.57
C GLN A 18 -3.68 27.43 15.29
N VAL A 19 -2.99 26.52 14.61
CA VAL A 19 -2.65 25.20 15.14
C VAL A 19 -1.27 25.23 15.79
N ASN A 20 -1.23 25.16 17.12
CA ASN A 20 -0.01 24.79 17.81
C ASN A 20 0.14 23.25 17.82
N ALA A 21 1.00 22.73 16.96
CA ALA A 21 1.25 21.28 16.81
C ALA A 21 1.79 20.62 18.10
N THR A 22 2.37 21.40 19.02
CA THR A 22 2.87 20.92 20.32
C THR A 22 1.84 20.98 21.43
N SER A 23 0.66 21.58 21.18
CA SER A 23 -0.37 21.70 22.21
C SER A 23 -0.93 20.31 22.59
N PRO A 24 -1.17 20.06 23.89
CA PRO A 24 -1.73 18.80 24.35
C PRO A 24 -3.12 18.54 23.76
N GLU A 25 -3.90 19.59 23.51
CA GLU A 25 -5.20 19.49 22.87
C GLU A 25 -5.10 18.99 21.42
N PHE A 26 -4.18 19.55 20.62
CA PHE A 26 -3.96 19.08 19.25
C PHE A 26 -3.49 17.63 19.24
N ILE A 27 -2.59 17.27 20.16
CA ILE A 27 -2.07 15.91 20.29
C ILE A 27 -3.18 14.91 20.60
N GLU A 28 -4.02 15.21 21.59
CA GLU A 28 -5.11 14.33 21.99
C GLU A 28 -6.15 14.17 20.88
N VAL A 29 -6.41 15.23 20.11
CA VAL A 29 -7.36 15.22 18.98
C VAL A 29 -6.95 14.19 17.92
N TRP A 30 -5.70 14.17 17.44
CA TRP A 30 -5.29 13.15 16.46
C TRP A 30 -5.01 11.78 17.11
N GLN A 31 -4.51 11.73 18.35
CA GLN A 31 -4.27 10.46 19.05
C GLN A 31 -5.56 9.70 19.32
N SER A 32 -6.64 10.37 19.71
CA SER A 32 -7.94 9.75 19.93
C SER A 32 -8.45 9.03 18.68
N ARG A 33 -8.28 9.64 17.49
CA ARG A 33 -8.62 9.00 16.21
C ARG A 33 -7.73 7.80 15.90
N MET A 34 -6.45 7.89 16.22
CA MET A 34 -5.51 6.77 16.06
C MET A 34 -5.87 5.60 16.98
N ARG A 35 -6.22 5.86 18.25
CA ARG A 35 -6.66 4.83 19.23
C ARG A 35 -7.92 4.12 18.74
N GLU A 36 -8.87 4.87 18.20
CA GLU A 36 -10.13 4.35 17.67
C GLU A 36 -9.92 3.49 16.41
N LEU A 37 -9.08 3.96 15.49
CA LEU A 37 -8.71 3.22 14.28
C LEU A 37 -7.94 1.94 14.61
N GLN A 38 -6.99 2.02 15.54
CA GLN A 38 -6.23 0.89 16.06
C GLN A 38 -7.15 -0.17 16.67
N GLY A 39 -8.09 0.22 17.54
CA GLY A 39 -9.04 -0.72 18.14
C GLY A 39 -9.93 -1.39 17.10
N ALA A 40 -10.46 -0.64 16.14
CA ALA A 40 -11.28 -1.18 15.07
C ALA A 40 -10.51 -2.19 14.19
N ILE A 41 -9.26 -1.88 13.82
CA ILE A 41 -8.38 -2.79 13.06
C ILE A 41 -8.09 -4.06 13.86
N MET A 42 -7.78 -3.96 15.15
CA MET A 42 -7.52 -5.13 16.00
C MET A 42 -8.73 -6.06 16.04
N VAL A 43 -9.95 -5.53 16.25
CA VAL A 43 -11.17 -6.35 16.25
C VAL A 43 -11.44 -6.98 14.89
N ALA A 44 -11.34 -6.21 13.80
CA ALA A 44 -11.56 -6.73 12.46
C ALA A 44 -10.51 -7.78 12.05
N SER A 45 -9.27 -7.64 12.52
CA SER A 45 -8.21 -8.61 12.28
C SER A 45 -8.44 -9.92 13.03
N CYS A 46 -8.96 -9.90 14.26
CA CYS A 46 -9.40 -11.10 14.96
C CYS A 46 -10.48 -11.86 14.17
N PHE A 47 -11.42 -11.12 13.57
CA PHE A 47 -12.41 -11.70 12.66
C PHE A 47 -11.75 -12.33 11.42
N GLN A 48 -10.79 -11.64 10.79
CA GLN A 48 -10.03 -12.17 9.65
C GLN A 48 -9.27 -13.45 9.99
N ILE A 49 -8.58 -13.48 11.15
CA ILE A 49 -7.86 -14.65 11.67
C ILE A 49 -8.83 -15.82 11.85
N PHE A 50 -9.97 -15.57 12.50
CA PHE A 50 -10.99 -16.59 12.70
C PHE A 50 -11.51 -17.15 11.37
N VAL A 51 -11.84 -16.28 10.43
CA VAL A 51 -12.36 -16.69 9.11
C VAL A 51 -11.30 -17.42 8.28
N GLY A 52 -10.03 -17.00 8.36
CA GLY A 52 -8.90 -17.64 7.69
C GLY A 52 -8.63 -19.06 8.22
N PHE A 53 -8.45 -19.21 9.54
CA PHE A 53 -8.11 -20.51 10.14
C PHE A 53 -9.30 -21.47 10.29
N SER A 54 -10.55 -20.97 10.37
CA SER A 54 -11.76 -21.83 10.35
C SER A 54 -11.99 -22.52 9.00
N GLY A 55 -11.32 -22.05 7.96
CA GLY A 55 -11.43 -22.59 6.60
C GLY A 55 -12.68 -22.16 5.84
N LEU A 56 -13.42 -21.19 6.37
CA LEU A 56 -14.62 -20.61 5.76
C LEU A 56 -14.32 -19.97 4.40
N ILE A 57 -13.10 -19.43 4.21
CA ILE A 57 -12.68 -18.88 2.92
C ILE A 57 -12.68 -19.94 1.83
N GLY A 58 -12.15 -21.13 2.11
CA GLY A 58 -12.15 -22.30 1.22
C GLY A 58 -13.55 -22.73 0.75
N PHE A 59 -14.59 -22.44 1.54
CA PHE A 59 -15.99 -22.62 1.17
C PHE A 59 -16.48 -21.48 0.28
N LEU A 60 -16.20 -20.23 0.67
CA LEU A 60 -16.57 -19.02 -0.07
C LEU A 60 -15.89 -18.90 -1.44
N MET A 61 -14.77 -19.59 -1.67
CA MET A 61 -14.08 -19.64 -2.97
C MET A 61 -14.98 -20.08 -4.14
N ARG A 62 -16.06 -20.82 -3.88
CA ARG A 62 -17.03 -21.19 -4.91
C ARG A 62 -17.77 -19.97 -5.51
N PHE A 63 -17.85 -18.88 -4.76
CA PHE A 63 -18.55 -17.64 -5.12
C PHE A 63 -17.59 -16.49 -5.46
N ILE A 64 -16.30 -16.66 -5.18
CA ILE A 64 -15.26 -15.67 -5.46
C ILE A 64 -14.68 -15.95 -6.85
N GLY A 65 -14.94 -15.06 -7.81
CA GLY A 65 -14.43 -15.12 -9.16
C GLY A 65 -14.19 -13.72 -9.72
N PRO A 66 -13.68 -13.60 -10.96
CA PRO A 66 -13.39 -12.29 -11.56
C PRO A 66 -14.61 -11.35 -11.58
N LEU A 67 -15.81 -11.91 -11.74
CA LEU A 67 -17.09 -11.19 -11.72
C LEU A 67 -17.46 -10.60 -10.36
N THR A 68 -16.94 -11.15 -9.25
CA THR A 68 -17.17 -10.60 -7.90
C THR A 68 -15.98 -9.77 -7.40
N ILE A 69 -14.76 -10.10 -7.82
CA ILE A 69 -13.54 -9.37 -7.46
C ILE A 69 -13.55 -7.95 -8.07
N ALA A 70 -13.81 -7.82 -9.37
CA ALA A 70 -13.71 -6.51 -10.04
C ALA A 70 -14.69 -5.46 -9.47
N PRO A 71 -15.99 -5.75 -9.25
CA PRO A 71 -16.90 -4.80 -8.60
C PRO A 71 -16.49 -4.49 -7.16
N THR A 72 -15.99 -5.47 -6.41
CA THR A 72 -15.57 -5.29 -5.02
C THR A 72 -14.40 -4.31 -4.91
N ILE A 73 -13.34 -4.51 -5.71
CA ILE A 73 -12.19 -3.59 -5.78
C ILE A 73 -12.64 -2.20 -6.23
N THR A 74 -13.52 -2.12 -7.23
CA THR A 74 -14.06 -0.83 -7.71
C THR A 74 -14.81 -0.09 -6.60
N LEU A 75 -15.63 -0.80 -5.81
CA LEU A 75 -16.39 -0.23 -4.71
C LEU A 75 -15.47 0.32 -3.60
N VAL A 76 -14.33 -0.33 -3.34
CA VAL A 76 -13.32 0.16 -2.39
C VAL A 76 -12.54 1.35 -2.94
N ALA A 77 -12.26 1.39 -4.24
CA ALA A 77 -11.53 2.48 -4.87
C ALA A 77 -12.37 3.76 -5.03
N LEU A 78 -13.68 3.65 -5.29
CA LEU A 78 -14.56 4.79 -5.55
C LEU A 78 -14.54 5.88 -4.46
N PRO A 79 -14.64 5.56 -3.15
CA PRO A 79 -14.56 6.57 -2.09
C PRO A 79 -13.24 7.34 -2.04
N LEU A 80 -12.14 6.74 -2.52
CA LEU A 80 -10.82 7.37 -2.55
C LEU A 80 -10.71 8.43 -3.65
N PHE A 81 -11.59 8.39 -4.66
CA PHE A 81 -11.54 9.31 -5.80
C PHE A 81 -11.71 10.77 -5.39
N ASN A 82 -12.62 11.07 -4.47
CA ASN A 82 -12.84 12.45 -4.00
C ASN A 82 -11.60 13.00 -3.30
N SER A 83 -11.04 12.23 -2.36
CA SER A 83 -9.84 12.65 -1.63
C SER A 83 -8.62 12.78 -2.55
N ALA A 84 -8.46 11.86 -3.49
CA ALA A 84 -7.39 11.95 -4.49
C ALA A 84 -7.59 13.14 -5.44
N GLY A 85 -8.84 13.44 -5.80
CA GLY A 85 -9.21 14.58 -6.65
C GLY A 85 -8.93 15.92 -5.98
N ASP A 86 -9.25 16.06 -4.69
CA ASP A 86 -8.98 17.28 -3.92
C ASP A 86 -7.47 17.55 -3.81
N GLU A 87 -6.69 16.51 -3.52
CA GLU A 87 -5.22 16.62 -3.42
C GLU A 87 -4.58 16.88 -4.80
N ALA A 88 -5.03 16.18 -5.85
CA ALA A 88 -4.53 16.39 -7.21
C ALA A 88 -4.94 17.76 -7.78
N GLY A 89 -6.09 18.28 -7.36
CA GLY A 89 -6.62 19.59 -7.76
C GLY A 89 -5.85 20.76 -7.14
N SER A 90 -5.14 20.53 -6.04
CA SER A 90 -4.32 21.55 -5.37
C SER A 90 -3.24 22.14 -6.29
N HIS A 91 -2.67 21.33 -7.19
CA HIS A 91 -1.87 21.82 -8.31
C HIS A 91 -2.03 20.93 -9.55
N TRP A 92 -3.05 21.24 -10.37
CA TRP A 92 -3.41 20.42 -11.53
C TRP A 92 -2.24 20.17 -12.52
N GLY A 93 -1.34 21.15 -12.71
CA GLY A 93 -0.21 21.02 -13.64
C GLY A 93 0.81 19.95 -13.25
N ILE A 94 1.20 19.89 -11.97
CA ILE A 94 2.11 18.87 -11.43
C ILE A 94 1.44 17.49 -11.42
N SER A 95 0.14 17.46 -11.10
CA SER A 95 -0.66 16.23 -11.17
C SER A 95 -0.72 15.67 -12.59
N ALA A 96 -1.01 16.52 -13.59
CA ALA A 96 -1.02 16.13 -15.01
C ALA A 96 0.35 15.66 -15.49
N MET A 97 1.43 16.33 -15.08
CA MET A 97 2.80 15.93 -15.38
C MET A 97 3.14 14.55 -14.78
N THR A 98 2.70 14.30 -13.55
CA THR A 98 2.89 12.99 -12.89
C THR A 98 2.16 11.89 -13.63
N ILE A 99 0.90 12.10 -14.00
CA ILE A 99 0.13 11.16 -14.82
C ILE A 99 0.83 10.91 -16.15
N PHE A 100 1.31 11.96 -16.80
CA PHE A 100 2.05 11.85 -18.05
C PHE A 100 3.30 10.95 -17.90
N PHE A 101 4.13 11.18 -16.88
CA PHE A 101 5.31 10.32 -16.64
C PHE A 101 4.93 8.87 -16.33
N ILE A 102 3.90 8.65 -15.50
CA ILE A 102 3.42 7.30 -15.19
C ILE A 102 2.94 6.59 -16.46
N VAL A 103 2.17 7.25 -17.32
CA VAL A 103 1.69 6.70 -18.60
C VAL A 103 2.86 6.46 -19.56
N LEU A 104 3.79 7.40 -19.67
CA LEU A 104 4.97 7.28 -20.51
C LEU A 104 5.82 6.07 -20.12
N PHE A 105 6.09 5.90 -18.82
CA PHE A 105 6.88 4.77 -18.31
C PHE A 105 6.14 3.43 -18.42
N SER A 106 4.86 3.38 -18.05
CA SER A 106 4.09 2.14 -18.05
C SER A 106 3.70 1.65 -19.45
N GLN A 107 3.42 2.55 -20.40
CA GLN A 107 2.89 2.19 -21.72
C GLN A 107 3.94 2.25 -22.83
N TYR A 108 4.82 3.26 -22.85
CA TYR A 108 5.72 3.50 -23.98
C TYR A 108 7.16 3.00 -23.71
N LEU A 109 7.72 3.34 -22.55
CA LEU A 109 9.11 2.99 -22.20
C LEU A 109 9.24 1.62 -21.52
N LYS A 110 8.14 0.87 -21.40
CA LYS A 110 8.07 -0.47 -20.81
C LYS A 110 9.15 -1.43 -21.32
N ASN A 111 9.39 -1.43 -22.64
CA ASN A 111 10.30 -2.38 -23.29
C ASN A 111 11.73 -1.84 -23.46
N VAL A 112 12.06 -0.68 -22.89
CA VAL A 112 13.39 -0.09 -23.02
C VAL A 112 14.31 -0.67 -21.94
N PRO A 113 15.34 -1.46 -22.31
CA PRO A 113 16.28 -1.99 -21.33
C PRO A 113 17.21 -0.88 -20.85
N VAL A 114 17.22 -0.62 -19.55
CA VAL A 114 18.19 0.29 -18.93
C VAL A 114 19.42 -0.53 -18.54
N PRO A 115 20.63 -0.17 -19.01
CA PRO A 115 21.86 -0.83 -18.59
C PRO A 115 22.19 -0.39 -17.16
N LEU A 116 21.90 -1.24 -16.18
CA LEU A 116 22.31 -1.02 -14.81
C LEU A 116 23.64 -1.71 -14.51
N PRO A 117 24.57 -1.06 -13.81
CA PRO A 117 25.80 -1.71 -13.36
C PRO A 117 25.44 -2.79 -12.32
N SER A 118 25.59 -4.05 -12.69
CA SER A 118 25.44 -5.18 -11.78
C SER A 118 26.80 -5.49 -11.14
N TYR A 119 26.91 -5.31 -9.83
CA TYR A 119 28.12 -5.64 -9.08
C TYR A 119 28.02 -7.08 -8.57
N GLN A 120 28.68 -7.99 -9.25
CA GLN A 120 28.91 -9.35 -8.77
C GLN A 120 30.37 -9.43 -8.28
N GLY A 121 30.58 -9.97 -7.09
CA GLY A 121 31.80 -9.80 -6.30
C GLY A 121 33.16 -9.93 -7.04
N PHE A 122 34.10 -9.12 -6.55
CA PHE A 122 35.55 -9.03 -6.77
C PHE A 122 36.14 -8.85 -8.18
N ARG A 123 35.55 -9.27 -9.31
CA ARG A 123 36.12 -8.91 -10.63
C ARG A 123 35.08 -8.75 -11.75
N LYS A 124 35.05 -7.52 -12.29
CA LYS A 124 34.35 -6.99 -13.49
C LYS A 124 32.90 -6.56 -13.28
N CYS A 125 32.71 -5.23 -13.36
CA CYS A 125 31.40 -4.59 -13.45
C CYS A 125 30.79 -4.92 -14.82
N HIS A 126 29.68 -5.64 -14.85
CA HIS A 126 28.94 -5.90 -16.09
C HIS A 126 27.63 -5.11 -16.07
N PHE A 127 27.33 -4.43 -17.18
CA PHE A 127 26.06 -3.76 -17.37
C PHE A 127 25.00 -4.79 -17.73
N SER A 128 24.09 -5.07 -16.80
CA SER A 128 22.95 -5.95 -17.01
C SER A 128 21.77 -5.12 -17.50
N LYS A 129 21.08 -5.60 -18.54
CA LYS A 129 19.87 -4.97 -19.08
C LYS A 129 18.71 -5.24 -18.12
N VAL A 130 18.17 -4.20 -17.49
CA VAL A 130 17.02 -4.30 -16.57
C VAL A 130 15.87 -3.42 -17.08
N TYR A 131 14.67 -3.97 -17.08
CA TYR A 131 13.44 -3.26 -17.50
C TYR A 131 12.85 -2.45 -16.34
N LEU A 132 13.59 -1.45 -15.86
CA LEU A 132 13.21 -0.62 -14.71
C LEU A 132 11.83 0.03 -14.86
N PHE A 133 11.53 0.57 -16.05
CA PHE A 133 10.26 1.24 -16.33
C PHE A 133 9.05 0.32 -16.27
N GLN A 134 9.25 -0.99 -16.44
CA GLN A 134 8.17 -1.97 -16.34
C GLN A 134 7.90 -2.39 -14.89
N ILE A 135 8.94 -2.46 -14.06
CA ILE A 135 8.84 -2.93 -12.66
C ILE A 135 8.42 -1.80 -11.72
N PHE A 136 8.94 -0.58 -11.91
CA PHE A 136 8.69 0.57 -11.03
C PHE A 136 8.20 1.85 -11.76
N PRO A 137 7.23 1.77 -12.69
CA PRO A 137 6.78 2.95 -13.46
C PRO A 137 6.25 4.08 -12.56
N VAL A 138 5.45 3.72 -11.54
CA VAL A 138 4.83 4.69 -10.63
C VAL A 138 5.88 5.38 -9.76
N LEU A 139 6.78 4.60 -9.14
CA LEU A 139 7.84 5.14 -8.28
C LEU A 139 8.79 6.06 -9.05
N LEU A 140 9.19 5.68 -10.27
CA LEU A 140 10.05 6.52 -11.12
C LEU A 140 9.33 7.80 -11.56
N GLY A 141 8.05 7.71 -11.92
CA GLY A 141 7.21 8.87 -12.24
C GLY A 141 7.15 9.85 -11.08
N LEU A 142 6.85 9.36 -9.88
CA LEU A 142 6.81 10.17 -8.67
C LEU A 142 8.17 10.79 -8.33
N ALA A 143 9.25 10.03 -8.43
CA ALA A 143 10.60 10.53 -8.15
C ALA A 143 11.01 11.65 -9.10
N ILE A 144 10.72 11.52 -10.40
CA ILE A 144 11.04 12.55 -11.40
C ILE A 144 10.19 13.79 -11.20
N THR A 145 8.88 13.65 -11.01
CA THR A 145 8.01 14.80 -10.68
C THR A 145 8.51 15.50 -9.42
N TRP A 146 8.81 14.74 -8.35
CA TRP A 146 9.31 15.31 -7.10
C TRP A 146 10.63 16.06 -7.30
N LEU A 147 11.56 15.52 -8.09
CA LEU A 147 12.83 16.21 -8.42
C LEU A 147 12.59 17.50 -9.20
N ILE A 148 11.61 17.53 -10.12
CA ILE A 148 11.22 18.75 -10.83
C ILE A 148 10.63 19.75 -9.84
N CYS A 149 9.72 19.33 -8.95
CA CYS A 149 9.19 20.18 -7.89
C CYS A 149 10.28 20.73 -6.99
N PHE A 150 11.27 19.92 -6.63
CA PHE A 150 12.44 20.34 -5.85
C PHE A 150 13.25 21.40 -6.60
N ALA A 151 13.58 21.18 -7.87
CA ALA A 151 14.29 22.15 -8.70
C ALA A 151 13.53 23.48 -8.83
N LEU A 152 12.21 23.43 -9.03
CA LEU A 152 11.33 24.60 -9.08
C LEU A 152 11.19 25.31 -7.73
N THR A 153 11.29 24.56 -6.63
CA THR A 153 11.32 25.12 -5.27
C THR A 153 12.61 25.91 -5.06
N VAL A 154 13.77 25.31 -5.41
CA VAL A 154 15.10 25.95 -5.26
C VAL A 154 15.26 27.16 -6.19
N SER A 155 14.69 27.12 -7.40
CA SER A 155 14.71 28.26 -8.33
C SER A 155 13.72 29.38 -7.95
N ASN A 156 12.98 29.25 -6.84
CA ASN A 156 11.92 30.16 -6.41
C ASN A 156 10.83 30.41 -7.48
N ALA A 157 10.59 29.42 -8.35
CA ALA A 157 9.50 29.48 -9.33
C ALA A 157 8.12 29.34 -8.67
N PHE A 158 8.06 28.68 -7.51
CA PHE A 158 6.82 28.57 -6.72
C PHE A 158 6.69 29.71 -5.69
N PRO A 159 5.48 30.28 -5.52
CA PRO A 159 5.25 31.37 -4.57
C PRO A 159 5.53 30.93 -3.13
N SER A 160 6.10 31.83 -2.33
CA SER A 160 6.36 31.60 -0.90
C SER A 160 5.17 31.94 0.00
N ASP A 161 4.15 32.61 -0.55
CA ASP A 161 2.93 32.97 0.19
C ASP A 161 1.92 31.82 0.15
N SER A 162 1.50 31.37 1.33
CA SER A 162 0.49 30.34 1.55
C SER A 162 -0.87 30.61 0.90
N ALA A 163 -1.21 31.86 0.63
CA ALA A 163 -2.48 32.24 0.01
C ALA A 163 -2.48 32.10 -1.52
N VAL A 164 -1.31 31.91 -2.14
CA VAL A 164 -1.16 31.93 -3.60
C VAL A 164 -1.13 30.50 -4.15
N TYR A 165 -1.84 30.32 -5.27
CA TYR A 165 -1.85 29.05 -6.01
C TYR A 165 -0.43 28.59 -6.34
N GLY A 166 -0.12 27.33 -5.99
CA GLY A 166 1.18 26.72 -6.22
C GLY A 166 2.11 26.69 -5.00
N TYR A 167 1.75 27.37 -3.89
CA TYR A 167 2.49 27.24 -2.63
C TYR A 167 2.59 25.78 -2.17
N VAL A 168 1.47 25.05 -2.22
CA VAL A 168 1.35 23.64 -1.82
C VAL A 168 2.20 22.66 -2.64
N ALA A 169 2.70 23.08 -3.82
CA ALA A 169 3.58 22.25 -4.66
C ALA A 169 5.06 22.35 -4.26
N ARG A 170 5.40 23.24 -3.32
CA ARG A 170 6.77 23.38 -2.81
C ARG A 170 7.17 22.19 -1.97
N THR A 171 8.45 21.83 -2.08
CA THR A 171 9.01 20.68 -1.34
C THR A 171 9.48 21.03 0.08
N ASP A 172 9.60 22.32 0.41
CA ASP A 172 10.14 22.82 1.67
C ASP A 172 9.08 23.18 2.74
N ILE A 173 7.78 23.08 2.41
CA ILE A 173 6.65 23.46 3.28
C ILE A 173 6.69 22.75 4.64
N LYS A 174 7.19 21.51 4.67
CA LYS A 174 7.27 20.67 5.88
C LYS A 174 8.68 20.58 6.45
N GLY A 175 9.59 21.50 6.06
CA GLY A 175 10.98 21.52 6.52
C GLY A 175 11.12 21.63 8.04
N ASP A 176 10.29 22.46 8.67
CA ASP A 176 10.29 22.62 10.13
C ASP A 176 9.96 21.31 10.85
N VAL A 177 8.96 20.57 10.35
CA VAL A 177 8.57 19.26 10.91
C VAL A 177 9.71 18.24 10.77
N LEU A 178 10.41 18.25 9.64
CA LEU A 178 11.56 17.37 9.41
C LEU A 178 12.73 17.72 10.34
N SER A 179 12.97 19.01 10.60
CA SER A 179 14.05 19.46 11.49
C SER A 179 13.81 19.13 12.96
N GLN A 180 12.55 19.10 13.39
CA GLN A 180 12.14 18.77 14.75
C GLN A 180 11.97 17.25 14.98
N ALA A 181 12.01 16.45 13.92
CA ALA A 181 11.81 15.00 14.02
C ALA A 181 13.02 14.31 14.68
N PRO A 182 12.79 13.36 15.59
CA PRO A 182 13.88 12.57 16.16
C PRO A 182 14.51 11.68 15.08
N TRP A 183 15.85 11.64 15.05
CA TRP A 183 16.62 10.79 14.12
C TRP A 183 16.30 9.30 14.27
N PHE A 184 16.01 8.85 15.48
CA PHE A 184 15.63 7.47 15.76
C PHE A 184 14.32 7.45 16.55
N ARG A 185 13.30 6.81 15.99
CA ARG A 185 12.03 6.52 16.66
C ARG A 185 11.76 5.03 16.57
N ILE A 186 11.78 4.36 17.71
CA ILE A 186 11.40 2.94 17.81
C ILE A 186 9.89 2.91 18.02
N PRO A 187 9.10 2.47 17.04
CA PRO A 187 7.66 2.33 17.25
C PRO A 187 7.43 1.16 18.22
N TYR A 188 6.40 1.24 19.05
CA TYR A 188 6.06 0.20 20.02
C TYR A 188 4.55 -0.04 20.09
N PRO A 189 4.08 -1.21 20.57
CA PRO A 189 2.66 -1.48 20.71
C PRO A 189 1.97 -0.47 21.62
N GLY A 190 0.82 0.04 21.20
CA GLY A 190 0.05 1.00 22.00
C GLY A 190 0.69 2.38 22.12
N GLN A 191 1.59 2.77 21.20
CA GLN A 191 2.26 4.08 21.24
C GLN A 191 1.31 5.29 21.24
N TRP A 192 0.08 5.11 20.78
CA TRP A 192 -0.94 6.16 20.74
C TRP A 192 -1.87 6.15 21.95
N GLY A 193 -1.73 5.20 22.88
CA GLY A 193 -2.61 5.02 24.05
C GLY A 193 -3.44 3.72 23.99
N VAL A 194 -4.38 3.57 24.93
CA VAL A 194 -5.27 2.40 25.00
C VAL A 194 -6.24 2.43 23.80
N PRO A 195 -6.38 1.35 23.02
CA PRO A 195 -7.30 1.28 21.89
C PRO A 195 -8.75 1.51 22.34
N THR A 196 -9.48 2.32 21.60
CA THR A 196 -10.92 2.52 21.79
C THR A 196 -11.68 1.85 20.64
N ILE A 197 -12.93 1.47 20.90
CA ILE A 197 -13.76 0.80 19.90
C ILE A 197 -15.13 1.45 19.82
N SER A 198 -15.60 1.67 18.60
CA SER A 198 -16.98 2.00 18.27
C SER A 198 -17.55 0.97 17.31
N LEU A 199 -18.84 0.65 17.47
CA LEU A 199 -19.53 -0.29 16.59
C LEU A 199 -19.45 0.15 15.13
N ALA A 200 -19.65 1.45 14.87
CA ALA A 200 -19.54 2.02 13.52
C ALA A 200 -18.13 1.84 12.92
N GLY A 201 -17.09 1.92 13.75
CA GLY A 201 -15.72 1.67 13.31
C GLY A 201 -15.46 0.22 13.00
N ILE A 202 -15.91 -0.69 13.87
CA ILE A 202 -15.77 -2.14 13.69
C ILE A 202 -16.42 -2.57 12.36
N PHE A 203 -17.69 -2.20 12.13
CA PHE A 203 -18.37 -2.58 10.88
C PHE A 203 -17.70 -1.97 9.64
N GLY A 204 -17.23 -0.73 9.73
CA GLY A 204 -16.53 -0.07 8.64
C GLY A 204 -15.23 -0.80 8.26
N ILE A 205 -14.41 -1.16 9.25
CA ILE A 205 -13.14 -1.85 9.01
C ILE A 205 -13.35 -3.32 8.62
N ILE A 206 -14.35 -4.01 9.19
CA ILE A 206 -14.70 -5.38 8.76
C ILE A 206 -15.08 -5.42 7.28
N ALA A 207 -15.84 -4.43 6.78
CA ALA A 207 -16.16 -4.35 5.36
C ALA A 207 -14.90 -4.21 4.48
N GLY A 208 -13.95 -3.36 4.89
CA GLY A 208 -12.65 -3.22 4.23
C GLY A 208 -11.82 -4.50 4.28
N VAL A 209 -11.79 -5.18 5.43
CA VAL A 209 -11.10 -6.45 5.61
C VAL A 209 -11.69 -7.55 4.72
N ILE A 210 -13.02 -7.69 4.65
CA ILE A 210 -13.68 -8.64 3.75
C ILE A 210 -13.30 -8.36 2.29
N SER A 211 -13.31 -7.09 1.90
CA SER A 211 -12.86 -6.69 0.57
C SER A 211 -11.41 -7.10 0.31
N SER A 212 -10.50 -6.83 1.25
CA SER A 212 -9.08 -7.19 1.13
C SER A 212 -8.85 -8.70 1.06
N MET A 213 -9.70 -9.50 1.72
CA MET A 213 -9.63 -10.96 1.64
C MET A 213 -10.03 -11.45 0.25
N VAL A 214 -11.04 -10.84 -0.38
CA VAL A 214 -11.46 -11.15 -1.75
C VAL A 214 -10.36 -10.77 -2.76
N GLU A 215 -9.74 -9.61 -2.58
CA GLU A 215 -8.59 -9.16 -3.36
C GLU A 215 -7.39 -10.11 -3.22
N SER A 216 -7.02 -10.47 -1.99
CA SER A 216 -5.89 -11.36 -1.69
C SER A 216 -6.06 -12.77 -2.29
N VAL A 217 -7.29 -13.29 -2.33
CA VAL A 217 -7.58 -14.53 -3.06
C VAL A 217 -7.25 -14.38 -4.55
N GLY A 218 -7.63 -13.27 -5.17
CA GLY A 218 -7.29 -12.93 -6.55
C GLY A 218 -5.77 -12.88 -6.77
N ASP A 219 -5.04 -12.24 -5.86
CA ASP A 219 -3.59 -12.15 -5.88
C ASP A 219 -2.91 -13.52 -5.80
N TYR A 220 -3.41 -14.42 -4.96
CA TYR A 220 -2.86 -15.78 -4.86
C TYR A 220 -3.02 -16.56 -6.17
N TYR A 221 -4.17 -16.44 -6.83
CA TYR A 221 -4.40 -17.06 -8.14
C TYR A 221 -3.55 -16.43 -9.24
N ALA A 222 -3.44 -15.09 -9.24
CA ALA A 222 -2.60 -14.38 -10.19
C ALA A 222 -1.13 -14.75 -10.01
N CYS A 223 -0.64 -14.79 -8.78
CA CYS A 223 0.71 -15.19 -8.42
C CYS A 223 1.00 -16.63 -8.84
N ALA A 224 0.11 -17.58 -8.54
CA ALA A 224 0.26 -18.98 -8.96
C ALA A 224 0.34 -19.10 -10.50
N ARG A 225 -0.53 -18.39 -11.22
CA ARG A 225 -0.55 -18.38 -12.69
C ARG A 225 0.72 -17.78 -13.27
N LEU A 226 1.18 -16.64 -12.75
CA LEU A 226 2.42 -15.98 -13.20
C LEU A 226 3.66 -16.83 -12.89
N SER A 227 3.64 -17.57 -11.79
CA SER A 227 4.72 -18.48 -11.38
C SER A 227 4.70 -19.83 -12.10
N GLY A 228 3.69 -20.11 -12.94
CA GLY A 228 3.50 -21.44 -13.55
C GLY A 228 3.18 -22.55 -12.54
N ALA A 229 2.75 -22.20 -11.33
CA ALA A 229 2.37 -23.13 -10.29
C ALA A 229 0.92 -23.60 -10.48
N PRO A 230 0.57 -24.83 -10.01
CA PRO A 230 -0.82 -25.26 -9.96
C PRO A 230 -1.66 -24.30 -9.10
N PRO A 231 -2.99 -24.24 -9.32
CA PRO A 231 -3.86 -23.40 -8.51
C PRO A 231 -3.70 -23.73 -7.02
N PRO A 232 -3.60 -22.71 -6.14
CA PRO A 232 -3.28 -22.93 -4.74
C PRO A 232 -4.38 -23.76 -4.05
N PRO A 233 -4.02 -24.75 -3.22
CA PRO A 233 -5.00 -25.57 -2.52
C PRO A 233 -5.72 -24.74 -1.46
N LYS A 234 -6.98 -25.11 -1.16
CA LYS A 234 -7.85 -24.36 -0.22
C LYS A 234 -7.21 -24.13 1.15
N HIS A 235 -6.50 -25.12 1.68
CA HIS A 235 -5.84 -25.01 2.98
C HIS A 235 -4.72 -23.95 2.98
N ALA A 236 -4.03 -23.75 1.85
CA ALA A 236 -2.96 -22.77 1.74
C ALA A 236 -3.52 -21.35 1.73
N ILE A 237 -4.64 -21.16 1.02
CA ILE A 237 -5.35 -19.88 0.94
C ILE A 237 -5.93 -19.50 2.31
N ASN A 238 -6.59 -20.45 2.97
CA ASN A 238 -7.10 -20.28 4.33
C ASN A 238 -5.99 -19.86 5.31
N ARG A 239 -4.83 -20.53 5.26
CA ARG A 239 -3.66 -20.16 6.07
C ARG A 239 -3.08 -18.81 5.66
N GLY A 240 -3.03 -18.47 4.38
CA GLY A 240 -2.58 -17.18 3.87
C GLY A 240 -3.40 -16.03 4.44
N ILE A 241 -4.73 -16.09 4.31
CA ILE A 241 -5.65 -15.11 4.88
C ILE A 241 -5.56 -15.05 6.42
N GLY A 242 -5.39 -16.20 7.09
CA GLY A 242 -5.19 -16.24 8.54
C GLY A 242 -3.90 -15.51 8.97
N VAL A 243 -2.81 -15.70 8.24
CA VAL A 243 -1.51 -15.02 8.49
C VAL A 243 -1.59 -13.53 8.15
N GLU A 244 -2.28 -13.14 7.08
CA GLU A 244 -2.58 -11.72 6.80
C GLU A 244 -3.34 -11.07 7.96
N GLY A 245 -4.33 -11.77 8.53
CA GLY A 245 -5.05 -11.31 9.71
C GLY A 245 -4.14 -11.13 10.93
N ILE A 246 -3.16 -12.00 11.14
CA ILE A 246 -2.14 -11.82 12.19
C ILE A 246 -1.30 -10.57 11.90
N GLY A 247 -0.90 -10.35 10.65
CA GLY A 247 -0.24 -9.12 10.21
C GLY A 247 -1.06 -7.87 10.53
N CYS A 248 -2.35 -7.89 10.21
CA CYS A 248 -3.30 -6.81 10.50
C CYS A 248 -3.40 -6.54 12.01
N LEU A 249 -3.46 -7.59 12.81
CA LEU A 249 -3.53 -7.49 14.27
C LEU A 249 -2.28 -6.81 14.83
N LEU A 250 -1.11 -7.21 14.35
CA LEU A 250 0.17 -6.61 14.76
C LEU A 250 0.28 -5.16 14.28
N ALA A 251 -0.12 -4.86 13.05
CA ALA A 251 -0.14 -3.51 12.50
C ALA A 251 -1.07 -2.59 13.32
N GLY A 252 -2.27 -3.09 13.65
CA GLY A 252 -3.18 -2.45 14.59
C GLY A 252 -2.53 -2.21 15.94
N ALA A 253 -1.98 -3.24 16.58
CA ALA A 253 -1.33 -3.14 17.88
C ALA A 253 -0.18 -2.11 17.91
N TRP A 254 0.62 -2.04 16.84
CA TRP A 254 1.73 -1.10 16.68
C TRP A 254 1.27 0.32 16.29
N GLY A 255 -0.01 0.51 16.02
CA GLY A 255 -0.60 1.80 15.71
C GLY A 255 -0.23 2.33 14.32
N THR A 256 -0.04 1.46 13.32
CA THR A 256 0.27 1.90 11.94
C THR A 256 -0.88 2.67 11.29
N GLY A 257 -2.09 2.60 11.87
CA GLY A 257 -3.30 3.21 11.33
C GLY A 257 -3.81 2.55 10.04
N ASN A 258 -3.23 1.42 9.65
CA ASN A 258 -3.56 0.74 8.39
C ASN A 258 -3.58 -0.78 8.61
N GLY A 259 -4.49 -1.47 7.92
CA GLY A 259 -4.47 -2.93 7.80
C GLY A 259 -3.39 -3.39 6.80
N THR A 260 -2.90 -4.61 6.95
CA THR A 260 -1.95 -5.22 6.02
C THR A 260 -2.65 -6.19 5.09
N THR A 261 -2.35 -6.14 3.80
CA THR A 261 -2.93 -7.04 2.80
C THR A 261 -1.86 -7.50 1.81
N SER A 262 -2.18 -8.51 0.99
CA SER A 262 -1.38 -8.83 -0.19
C SER A 262 -1.31 -7.63 -1.14
N TYR A 263 -0.16 -7.47 -1.81
CA TYR A 263 0.12 -6.31 -2.67
C TYR A 263 0.17 -6.75 -4.14
N SER A 264 -0.89 -6.43 -4.89
CA SER A 264 -1.04 -6.84 -6.30
C SER A 264 0.09 -6.33 -7.20
N GLU A 265 0.69 -5.19 -6.88
CA GLU A 265 1.82 -4.64 -7.63
C GLU A 265 3.07 -5.52 -7.49
N ASN A 266 3.28 -6.11 -6.30
CA ASN A 266 4.35 -7.10 -6.11
C ASN A 266 4.09 -8.36 -6.95
N VAL A 267 2.83 -8.79 -7.05
CA VAL A 267 2.43 -9.90 -7.92
C VAL A 267 2.69 -9.56 -9.40
N GLY A 268 2.38 -8.32 -9.82
CA GLY A 268 2.72 -7.82 -11.15
C GLY A 268 4.22 -7.84 -11.43
N ALA A 269 5.04 -7.37 -10.47
CA ALA A 269 6.49 -7.36 -10.57
C ALA A 269 7.09 -8.78 -10.70
N LEU A 270 6.51 -9.79 -10.05
CA LEU A 270 6.91 -11.19 -10.23
C LEU A 270 6.69 -11.67 -11.67
N GLY A 271 5.55 -11.33 -12.28
CA GLY A 271 5.25 -11.66 -13.67
C GLY A 271 6.23 -11.06 -14.67
N ILE A 272 6.81 -9.90 -14.33
CA ILE A 272 7.77 -9.17 -15.16
C ILE A 272 9.19 -9.71 -14.97
N THR A 273 9.63 -9.80 -13.72
CA THR A 273 11.01 -10.17 -13.37
C THR A 273 11.29 -11.65 -13.63
N ARG A 274 10.24 -12.50 -13.64
CA ARG A 274 10.35 -13.96 -13.75
C ARG A 274 11.28 -14.56 -12.69
N LEU A 275 11.50 -13.87 -11.56
CA LEU A 275 12.33 -14.32 -10.45
C LEU A 275 11.43 -15.03 -9.43
N PHE A 276 11.34 -16.35 -9.56
CA PHE A 276 10.61 -17.21 -8.62
C PHE A 276 11.61 -17.97 -7.75
N PHE A 277 11.83 -17.51 -6.51
CA PHE A 277 12.65 -18.25 -5.54
C PHE A 277 11.76 -19.16 -4.69
N ARG A 278 11.69 -20.44 -5.04
CA ARG A 278 11.07 -21.46 -4.19
C ARG A 278 12.14 -22.03 -3.25
N SER A 279 12.06 -21.74 -1.95
CA SER A 279 12.87 -22.42 -0.93
C SER A 279 12.36 -23.86 -0.76
N GLY A 280 12.72 -24.71 -1.71
CA GLY A 280 12.15 -26.06 -1.86
C GLY A 280 12.23 -26.55 -3.30
N LYS A 281 13.46 -26.74 -3.78
CA LYS A 281 13.92 -27.44 -4.99
C LYS A 281 13.29 -27.12 -6.37
N SER A 282 14.24 -26.96 -7.29
CA SER A 282 14.27 -27.21 -8.73
C SER A 282 13.46 -26.29 -9.64
N THR A 283 14.16 -25.29 -10.20
CA THR A 283 14.26 -25.21 -11.67
C THR A 283 14.39 -26.61 -12.24
N PRO A 284 13.48 -26.98 -13.13
CA PRO A 284 13.92 -27.10 -14.50
C PRO A 284 13.07 -26.18 -15.38
N SER A 285 13.74 -25.29 -16.10
CA SER A 285 13.41 -25.20 -17.51
C SER A 285 13.29 -26.62 -18.04
N VAL A 286 12.14 -27.03 -18.59
CA VAL A 286 11.97 -28.06 -19.64
C VAL A 286 10.52 -28.57 -19.64
N THR A 287 9.95 -28.56 -20.85
CA THR A 287 9.27 -29.70 -21.50
C THR A 287 8.54 -30.69 -20.57
N LEU A 288 7.25 -30.85 -20.86
CA LEU A 288 6.40 -32.02 -20.62
C LEU A 288 7.14 -33.23 -20.06
N ASP A 289 6.86 -33.59 -18.81
CA ASP A 289 6.56 -35.00 -18.48
C ASP A 289 5.81 -35.13 -17.16
N HIS A 290 4.78 -35.98 -17.23
CA HIS A 290 3.95 -36.42 -16.11
C HIS A 290 4.78 -37.25 -15.13
N HIS A 291 4.88 -36.86 -13.85
CA HIS A 291 4.80 -37.82 -12.74
C HIS A 291 4.62 -37.11 -11.38
N SER A 292 3.67 -37.63 -10.60
CA SER A 292 3.20 -37.17 -9.29
C SER A 292 4.26 -37.25 -8.20
N TYR A 293 4.54 -36.16 -7.45
CA TYR A 293 5.11 -36.23 -6.09
C TYR A 293 4.68 -35.05 -5.20
N ASN A 294 4.57 -35.36 -3.91
CA ASN A 294 3.93 -34.64 -2.81
C ASN A 294 4.32 -33.16 -2.66
N TYR A 295 3.28 -32.32 -2.48
CA TYR A 295 3.37 -30.88 -2.26
C TYR A 295 3.19 -30.56 -0.78
N THR A 296 4.27 -30.21 -0.09
CA THR A 296 4.20 -29.47 1.19
C THR A 296 5.26 -28.38 1.20
N ALA A 297 4.81 -27.13 1.01
CA ALA A 297 5.48 -25.91 1.45
C ALA A 297 4.49 -24.75 1.37
N PHE A 298 3.84 -24.47 2.50
CA PHE A 298 3.27 -23.19 2.95
C PHE A 298 3.36 -23.18 4.47
#